data_AF-A0A4U2ZHJ7-F1
#
_entry.id   AF-A0A4U2ZHJ7-F1
#
_cell.length_a   1.000
_cell.length_b   1.000
_cell.length_c   1.000
_cell.angle_alpha   90.00
_cell.angle_beta   90.00
_cell.angle_gamma   90.00
#
_symmetry.space_group_name_H-M   'P 1'
#
loop_
_entity.id
_entity.type
_entity.pdbx_description
1 polymer ?
#
loop_
_entity_poly.entity_id
_entity_poly.type
_entity_poly.pdbx_seq_one_letter_code
_entity_poly.pdbx_strand_id
1 'polypeptide(L)' 'RCIWTDVPFYIRTGKRMKEKSTRIVIEFKNTLKQQYQDSNPNAAPNLLIIEISPNENVSLQLNSKNPLNNGEL' A
#
# COMPACT_ATOMS: atom_id res chain seq x y z
N ARG A 1 19.02 -13.43 12.92
CA ARG A 1 18.63 -13.02 11.55
C ARG A 1 17.76 -11.77 11.67
N CYS A 2 18.17 -10.64 11.11
CA CYS A 2 17.32 -9.43 11.12
C CYS A 2 16.25 -9.58 10.04
N ILE A 3 14.98 -9.63 10.45
CA ILE A 3 13.83 -9.75 9.53
C ILE A 3 13.54 -8.45 8.75
N TRP A 4 14.25 -7.36 9.06
CA TRP A 4 14.05 -6.02 8.49
C TRP A 4 15.16 -5.58 7.53
N THR A 5 15.99 -6.51 7.07
CA THR A 5 17.03 -6.20 6.07
C THR A 5 16.36 -5.70 4.78
N ASP A 6 16.81 -4.57 4.24
CA ASP A 6 16.27 -3.91 3.03
C ASP A 6 14.80 -3.45 3.13
N VAL A 7 14.30 -3.15 4.33
CA VAL A 7 12.97 -2.54 4.54
C VAL A 7 13.14 -1.14 5.13
N PRO A 8 12.94 -0.07 4.34
CA PRO A 8 13.06 1.30 4.85
C PRO A 8 11.85 1.69 5.71
N PHE A 9 12.08 2.49 6.75
CA PHE A 9 11.04 3.06 7.59
C PHE A 9 10.99 4.58 7.38
N TYR A 10 9.84 5.08 6.96
CA TYR A 10 9.60 6.51 6.78
C TYR A 10 8.74 7.04 7.91
N ILE A 11 9.14 8.16 8.50
CA ILE A 11 8.39 8.83 9.57
C ILE A 11 8.08 10.24 9.10
N ARG A 12 6.79 10.60 9.11
CA ARG A 12 6.32 11.94 8.79
C ARG A 12 5.50 12.49 9.96
N THR A 13 5.96 13.60 10.52
CA THR A 13 5.23 14.33 11.57
C THR A 13 5.24 15.83 11.24
N GLY A 14 4.28 16.58 11.76
CA GLY A 14 4.22 18.03 11.54
C GLY A 14 3.07 18.70 12.28
N LYS A 15 3.24 19.99 12.58
CA LYS A 15 2.15 20.86 13.07
C LYS A 15 1.52 21.58 11.89
N ARG A 16 0.24 21.98 12.02
CA ARG A 16 -0.53 22.71 10.98
C ARG A 16 -0.52 22.00 9.61
N MET A 17 -0.55 20.67 9.62
CA MET A 17 -0.75 19.89 8.40
C MET A 17 -2.21 20.00 7.92
N LYS A 18 -2.45 19.67 6.65
CA LYS A 18 -3.78 19.72 6.02
C LYS A 18 -4.83 18.89 6.78
N GLU A 19 -4.41 17.80 7.39
CA GLU A 19 -5.26 16.87 8.13
C GLU A 19 -4.63 16.47 9.47
N LYS A 20 -5.47 16.21 10.48
CA LYS A 20 -5.06 15.54 11.71
C LYS A 20 -5.21 14.04 11.47
N SER A 21 -4.10 13.31 11.43
CA SER A 21 -4.10 11.86 11.19
C SER A 21 -2.91 11.22 11.93
N THR A 22 -3.16 10.05 12.52
CA THR A 22 -2.12 9.12 12.99
C THR A 22 -2.37 7.80 12.30
N ARG A 23 -1.46 7.36 11.44
CA ARG A 23 -1.61 6.14 10.66
C ARG A 23 -0.29 5.45 10.40
N ILE A 24 -0.35 4.14 10.24
CA ILE A 24 0.73 3.29 9.79
C ILE A 24 0.34 2.78 8.40
N VAL A 25 1.23 2.94 7.42
CA VAL A 25 1.02 2.44 6.07
C VAL A 25 2.12 1.42 5.78
N ILE A 26 1.73 0.19 5.49
CA ILE A 26 2.62 -0.89 5.10
C ILE A 26 2.42 -1.13 3.60
N GLU A 27 3.47 -0.88 2.83
CA GLU A 27 3.51 -1.18 1.40
C GLU A 27 4.10 -2.57 1.17
N PHE A 28 3.31 -3.47 0.56
CA PHE A 28 3.79 -4.81 0.23
C PHE A 28 4.59 -4.79 -1.08
N LYS A 29 5.69 -5.56 -1.10
CA LYS A 29 6.42 -5.84 -2.35
C LYS A 29 5.45 -6.52 -3.32
N ASN A 30 5.30 -5.94 -4.51
CA ASN A 30 4.52 -6.56 -5.57
C ASN A 30 5.32 -7.74 -6.15
N THR A 31 5.00 -8.95 -5.69
CA THR A 31 5.64 -10.21 -6.11
C THR A 31 5.37 -10.58 -7.57
N LEU A 32 4.35 -9.97 -8.18
CA LEU A 32 3.91 -10.26 -9.54
C LEU A 32 4.47 -9.27 -10.58
N LYS A 33 5.37 -8.35 -10.19
CA LYS A 33 5.95 -7.34 -11.10
C LYS A 33 6.46 -7.92 -12.42
N GLN A 34 7.05 -9.12 -12.42
CA GLN A 34 7.55 -9.75 -13.65
C GLN A 34 6.47 -10.34 -14.57
N GLN A 35 5.28 -10.70 -14.06
CA GLN A 35 4.19 -11.24 -14.89
C GLN A 35 3.22 -10.17 -15.39
N TYR A 36 3.20 -8.98 -14.78
CA TYR A 36 2.24 -7.91 -15.10
C TYR A 36 2.87 -6.61 -15.62
N GLN A 37 4.19 -6.54 -15.75
CA GLN A 37 4.86 -5.38 -16.36
C GLN A 37 4.40 -5.13 -17.80
N ASP A 38 4.07 -6.19 -18.54
CA ASP A 38 3.56 -6.08 -19.92
C ASP A 38 2.07 -5.72 -20.00
N SER A 39 1.30 -5.88 -18.91
CA SER A 39 -0.16 -5.68 -18.92
C SER A 39 -0.61 -4.39 -18.23
N ASN A 40 0.08 -3.89 -17.20
CA ASN A 40 -0.27 -2.59 -16.62
C ASN A 40 0.89 -1.92 -15.84
N PRO A 41 1.69 -1.02 -16.45
CA PRO A 41 2.82 -0.35 -15.79
C PRO A 41 2.41 0.59 -14.64
N ASN A 42 1.11 0.85 -14.49
CA ASN A 42 0.55 1.77 -13.50
C ASN A 42 -0.18 1.09 -12.33
N ALA A 43 -0.02 -0.22 -12.14
CA ALA A 43 -0.69 -0.91 -11.03
C ALA A 43 -0.24 -0.33 -9.68
N ALA A 44 -1.20 0.18 -8.89
CA ALA A 44 -0.95 0.73 -7.56
C ALA A 44 -0.34 -0.33 -6.62
N PRO A 45 0.42 0.01 -5.58
CA PRO A 45 0.90 -1.00 -4.64
C PRO A 45 -0.23 -1.56 -3.77
N ASN A 46 -0.04 -2.78 -3.25
CA ASN A 46 -0.91 -3.30 -2.19
C ASN A 46 -0.54 -2.62 -0.86
N LEU A 47 -1.52 -2.09 -0.14
CA LEU A 47 -1.32 -1.32 1.09
C LEU A 47 -2.15 -1.91 2.23
N LEU A 48 -1.53 -2.09 3.39
CA LEU A 48 -2.25 -2.22 4.67
C LEU A 48 -2.15 -0.89 5.41
N ILE A 49 -3.29 -0.25 5.62
CA ILE A 49 -3.41 1.05 6.26
C ILE A 49 -4.09 0.84 7.61
N ILE A 50 -3.39 1.21 8.68
CA ILE A 50 -3.88 1.18 10.04
C ILE A 50 -4.05 2.63 10.48
N GLU A 51 -5.30 3.06 10.62
CA GLU A 51 -5.65 4.40 11.09
C GLU A 51 -5.88 4.33 12.60
N ILE A 52 -5.11 5.10 13.35
CA ILE A 52 -5.09 5.10 14.82
C ILE A 52 -5.93 6.26 15.37
N SER A 53 -5.94 7.41 14.69
CA SER A 53 -6.72 8.58 15.12
C SER A 53 -6.87 9.59 13.97
N PRO A 54 -7.96 10.38 13.92
CA PRO A 54 -9.08 10.40 14.88
C PRO A 54 -10.15 9.32 14.63
N ASN A 55 -10.10 8.64 13.48
CA ASN A 55 -11.05 7.60 13.11
C ASN A 55 -10.30 6.28 13.05
N GLU A 56 -10.52 5.41 14.04
CA GLU A 56 -9.87 4.12 14.12
C GLU A 56 -10.39 3.18 13.05
N ASN A 57 -9.49 2.66 12.23
CA ASN A 57 -9.84 1.80 11.11
C ASN A 57 -8.65 0.95 10.64
N VAL A 58 -8.94 -0.16 9.98
CA VAL A 58 -7.95 -0.98 9.29
C VAL A 58 -8.48 -1.29 7.89
N SER A 59 -7.71 -0.94 6.87
CA SER A 59 -8.06 -1.17 5.48
C SER A 59 -6.93 -1.86 4.71
N LEU A 60 -7.32 -2.72 3.79
CA LEU A 60 -6.41 -3.44 2.92
C LEU A 60 -6.76 -3.11 1.46
N GLN A 61 -5.86 -2.41 0.79
CA GLN A 61 -5.94 -2.13 -0.63
C GLN A 61 -5.20 -3.23 -1.39
N LEU A 62 -5.93 -3.97 -2.23
CA LEU A 62 -5.38 -5.03 -3.08
C LEU A 62 -5.71 -4.73 -4.53
N ASN A 63 -4.76 -4.98 -5.43
CA ASN A 63 -5.09 -5.11 -6.84
C ASN A 63 -5.77 -6.48 -7.05
N SER A 64 -6.87 -6.48 -7.78
CA SER A 64 -7.54 -7.70 -8.21
C SER A 64 -7.81 -7.64 -9.70
N LYS A 65 -7.61 -8.76 -10.37
CA LYS A 65 -7.91 -8.94 -11.79
C LYS A 65 -9.43 -8.95 -11.95
N ASN A 66 -10.00 -8.04 -12.74
CA ASN A 66 -11.44 -8.02 -12.93
C ASN A 66 -11.86 -9.20 -13.83
N PRO A 67 -12.62 -10.19 -13.31
CA PRO A 67 -13.00 -11.35 -14.10
C PRO A 67 -14.00 -11.03 -15.22
N LEU A 68 -14.68 -9.87 -15.18
CA LEU A 68 -15.65 -9.45 -16.18
C LEU A 68 -15.01 -8.75 -17.39
N ASN A 69 -13.76 -8.31 -17.28
CA ASN A 69 -13.03 -7.58 -18.33
C ASN A 69 -11.86 -8.39 -18.90
N ASN A 70 -12.08 -9.68 -19.18
CA ASN A 70 -11.07 -10.61 -19.74
C ASN A 70 -9.73 -10.64 -18.98
N GLY A 71 -9.72 -10.16 -17.74
CA GLY A 71 -8.52 -10.19 -16.94
C GLY A 71 -7.57 -9.00 -17.02
N GLU A 72 -8.03 -7.86 -17.51
CA GLU A 72 -7.31 -6.62 -17.27
C GLU A 72 -7.44 -6.22 -15.79
N LEU A 73 -6.33 -5.74 -15.22
CA LEU A 73 -6.24 -5.13 -13.90
C LEU A 73 -6.74 -3.69 -13.96
#